data_AF-A0A4Y7S8G2-F1
#
_entry.id   AF-A0A4Y7S8G2-F1
#
_cell.length_a   1.000
_cell.length_b   1.000
_cell.length_c   1.000
_cell.angle_alpha   90.00
_cell.angle_beta   90.00
_cell.angle_gamma   90.00
#
_symmetry.space_group_name_H-M   'P 1'
#
loop_
_entity.id
_entity.type
_entity.pdbx_description
1 polymer ?
#
loop_
_entity_poly.entity_id
_entity_poly.type
_entity_poly.pdbx_seq_one_letter_code
_entity_poly.pdbx_strand_id
1 'polypeptide(L)'
;MKNICKVLLLFLALLLLLATAAACGSKAQRSAAEPGPFDEEKIVVHGLQEQDFEITLGDLKKLSTVTRHAEAARSNGEKVSVDATGPLLDTFLQQYGKSQKDFSRIRFTAKDQYSIAVPSDVLANRQIILSYISDGKPLEDDMQPVRVVIPGERAMYWVRNMIRMDFETGGDQEPPNKVVFLETAVQNLPQQDYEYFDSVDKAIKTIDLVTKYADINDSSVANVFLKASDGLQKNETKANFLSAFIKITGKEAPKFLAPQFPQGMHIRGLLYVIYGQTAIFDYTEGAACIPKQTEEGTEGIAFSQIFKQTGLTGGSKYQFTSADGKSIVLTITDLGSGGLIYQNARGALAFTCTGPSGKKNVDDLLSIEVLP
;
A
#
# COMPACT_ATOMS: atom_id res chain seq x y z
N MET A 1 -17.72 -64.83 -51.79
CA MET A 1 -17.42 -64.96 -50.34
C MET A 1 -16.08 -64.34 -49.90
N LYS A 2 -14.94 -64.56 -50.59
CA LYS A 2 -13.63 -63.98 -50.19
C LYS A 2 -13.57 -62.44 -50.14
N ASN A 3 -14.31 -61.74 -51.00
CA ASN A 3 -14.30 -60.26 -51.02
C ASN A 3 -15.18 -59.63 -49.94
N ILE A 4 -16.21 -60.33 -49.46
CA ILE A 4 -17.10 -59.84 -48.40
C ILE A 4 -16.39 -59.90 -47.05
N CYS A 5 -15.61 -60.95 -46.76
CA CYS A 5 -14.77 -61.00 -45.56
C CYS A 5 -13.72 -59.89 -45.51
N LYS A 6 -13.10 -59.53 -46.66
CA LYS A 6 -12.10 -58.46 -46.70
C LYS A 6 -12.70 -57.08 -46.45
N VAL A 7 -13.89 -56.81 -46.97
CA VAL A 7 -14.62 -55.55 -46.72
C VAL A 7 -15.09 -55.47 -45.26
N LEU A 8 -15.53 -56.58 -44.67
CA LEU A 8 -15.93 -56.63 -43.26
C LEU A 8 -14.75 -56.43 -42.30
N LEU A 9 -13.59 -57.02 -42.61
CA LEU A 9 -12.34 -56.84 -41.85
C LEU A 9 -11.80 -55.40 -41.95
N LEU A 10 -11.91 -54.76 -43.11
CA LEU A 10 -11.56 -53.35 -43.29
C LEU A 10 -12.52 -52.41 -42.53
N PHE A 11 -13.81 -52.72 -42.51
CA PHE A 11 -14.78 -51.95 -41.72
C PHE A 11 -14.55 -52.10 -40.22
N LEU A 12 -14.22 -53.30 -39.74
CA LEU A 12 -13.93 -53.56 -38.33
C LEU A 12 -12.63 -52.88 -37.88
N ALA A 13 -11.60 -52.88 -38.73
CA ALA A 13 -10.35 -52.17 -38.47
C ALA A 13 -10.54 -50.65 -38.46
N LEU A 14 -11.38 -50.11 -39.34
CA LEU A 14 -11.72 -48.68 -39.38
C LEU A 14 -12.54 -48.25 -38.15
N LEU A 15 -13.46 -49.10 -37.67
CA LEU A 15 -14.21 -48.90 -36.43
C LEU A 15 -13.33 -48.95 -35.17
N LEU A 16 -12.32 -49.83 -35.12
CA LEU A 16 -11.35 -49.85 -34.02
C LEU A 16 -10.40 -48.64 -34.04
N LEU A 17 -10.06 -48.10 -35.22
CA LEU A 17 -9.28 -46.86 -35.37
C LEU A 17 -10.07 -45.60 -35.03
N LEU A 18 -11.40 -45.61 -35.22
CA LEU A 18 -12.28 -44.50 -34.81
C LEU A 18 -12.56 -44.52 -33.29
N ALA A 19 -12.48 -45.68 -32.63
CA ALA A 19 -12.66 -45.81 -31.19
C ALA A 19 -11.44 -45.33 -30.37
N THR A 20 -10.24 -45.29 -30.96
CA THR A 20 -9.02 -44.80 -30.27
C THR A 20 -8.81 -43.29 -30.40
N ALA A 21 -9.52 -42.60 -31.31
CA ALA A 21 -9.47 -41.15 -31.46
C ALA A 21 -10.45 -40.38 -30.54
N ALA A 22 -11.39 -41.07 -29.88
CA ALA A 22 -12.30 -40.48 -28.88
C ALA A 22 -11.74 -40.52 -27.45
N ALA A 23 -10.54 -41.08 -27.25
CA ALA A 23 -9.85 -41.15 -25.95
C ALA A 23 -8.75 -40.08 -25.81
N CYS A 24 -8.83 -38.98 -26.56
CA CYS A 24 -8.11 -37.76 -26.20
C CYS A 24 -8.65 -37.27 -24.86
N GLY A 25 -7.86 -37.53 -23.81
CA GLY A 25 -8.19 -37.21 -22.44
C GLY A 25 -8.67 -35.78 -22.27
N SER A 26 -9.96 -35.64 -22.04
CA SER A 26 -10.44 -34.65 -21.08
C SER A 26 -9.73 -34.96 -19.78
N LYS A 27 -8.66 -34.20 -19.45
CA LYS A 27 -8.25 -34.05 -18.06
C LYS A 27 -9.54 -33.73 -17.32
N ALA A 28 -10.01 -34.67 -16.50
CA ALA A 28 -11.18 -34.47 -15.67
C ALA A 28 -10.94 -33.15 -14.92
N GLN A 29 -11.72 -32.13 -15.27
CA GLN A 29 -11.66 -30.86 -14.59
C GLN A 29 -12.24 -31.14 -13.20
N ARG A 30 -11.33 -31.40 -12.24
CA ARG A 30 -11.70 -31.63 -10.84
C ARG A 30 -12.67 -30.54 -10.44
N SER A 31 -13.82 -30.92 -9.91
CA SER A 31 -14.79 -29.93 -9.46
C SER A 31 -14.16 -29.06 -8.37
N ALA A 32 -14.58 -27.79 -8.29
CA ALA A 32 -14.17 -26.85 -7.26
C ALA A 32 -14.28 -27.38 -5.82
N ALA A 33 -15.12 -28.40 -5.61
CA ALA A 33 -15.43 -29.02 -4.33
C ALA A 33 -14.63 -30.31 -4.04
N GLU A 34 -13.79 -30.78 -4.96
CA GLU A 34 -12.95 -31.96 -4.70
C GLU A 34 -11.72 -31.60 -3.83
N PRO A 35 -11.34 -32.48 -2.89
CA PRO A 35 -10.13 -32.32 -2.09
C PRO A 35 -8.89 -32.10 -2.96
N GLY A 36 -8.23 -30.96 -2.75
CA GLY A 36 -7.01 -30.55 -3.42
C GLY A 36 -5.77 -30.76 -2.55
N PRO A 37 -4.56 -30.80 -3.15
CA PRO A 37 -3.31 -30.95 -2.40
C PRO A 37 -3.00 -29.77 -1.46
N PHE A 38 -3.66 -28.62 -1.66
CA PHE A 38 -3.48 -27.41 -0.86
C PHE A 38 -4.58 -27.21 0.20
N ASP A 39 -5.51 -28.17 0.35
CA ASP A 39 -6.68 -27.97 1.22
C ASP A 39 -6.32 -27.87 2.69
N GLU A 40 -5.19 -28.45 3.10
CA GLU A 40 -4.65 -28.38 4.48
C GLU A 40 -3.68 -27.20 4.68
N GLU A 41 -3.46 -26.37 3.66
CA GLU A 41 -2.63 -25.17 3.80
C GLU A 41 -3.28 -24.20 4.77
N LYS A 42 -2.48 -23.78 5.77
CA LYS A 42 -2.93 -22.98 6.89
C LYS A 42 -2.93 -21.49 6.56
N ILE A 43 -3.96 -20.81 7.03
CA ILE A 43 -4.11 -19.36 7.00
C ILE A 43 -4.30 -18.89 8.43
N VAL A 44 -3.39 -18.05 8.92
CA VAL A 44 -3.46 -17.47 10.26
C VAL A 44 -4.46 -16.32 10.26
N VAL A 45 -5.35 -16.31 11.25
CA VAL A 45 -6.34 -15.27 11.47
C VAL A 45 -6.07 -14.59 12.81
N HIS A 46 -5.75 -13.30 12.76
CA HIS A 46 -5.44 -12.48 13.92
C HIS A 46 -6.48 -11.35 14.09
N GLY A 47 -6.84 -11.01 15.33
CA GLY A 47 -7.69 -9.85 15.63
C GLY A 47 -9.20 -10.05 15.41
N LEU A 48 -9.62 -11.24 14.98
CA LEU A 48 -11.05 -11.60 14.91
C LEU A 48 -11.59 -12.17 16.24
N GLN A 49 -10.70 -12.74 17.05
CA GLN A 49 -10.92 -13.26 18.40
C GLN A 49 -9.76 -12.82 19.31
N GLU A 50 -9.84 -13.09 20.61
CA GLU A 50 -8.78 -12.73 21.57
C GLU A 50 -7.43 -13.41 21.25
N GLN A 51 -7.47 -14.63 20.72
CA GLN A 51 -6.28 -15.38 20.34
C GLN A 51 -6.28 -15.63 18.84
N ASP A 52 -5.07 -15.64 18.27
CA ASP A 52 -4.83 -16.07 16.91
C ASP A 52 -5.29 -17.51 16.74
N PHE A 53 -5.87 -17.80 15.58
CA PHE A 53 -6.24 -19.15 15.21
C PHE A 53 -5.91 -19.41 13.75
N GLU A 54 -5.96 -20.67 13.34
CA GLU A 54 -5.69 -21.10 11.99
C GLU A 54 -6.97 -21.63 11.35
N ILE A 55 -7.18 -21.29 10.08
CA ILE A 55 -8.13 -21.96 9.19
C ILE A 55 -7.36 -22.63 8.05
N THR A 56 -8.00 -23.53 7.33
CA THR A 56 -7.42 -24.10 6.11
C THR A 56 -8.14 -23.63 4.84
N LEU A 57 -7.54 -23.86 3.67
CA LEU A 57 -8.26 -23.70 2.40
C LEU A 57 -9.51 -24.60 2.35
N GLY A 58 -9.44 -25.80 2.90
CA GLY A 58 -10.56 -26.71 3.04
C GLY A 58 -11.72 -26.11 3.82
N ASP A 59 -11.44 -25.30 4.85
CA ASP A 59 -12.49 -24.58 5.59
C ASP A 59 -13.16 -23.50 4.74
N LEU A 60 -12.39 -22.73 3.95
CA LEU A 60 -12.94 -21.73 3.04
C LEU A 60 -13.79 -22.36 1.92
N LYS A 61 -13.43 -23.55 1.42
CA LYS A 61 -14.20 -24.29 0.41
C LYS A 61 -15.59 -24.74 0.89
N LYS A 62 -15.83 -24.81 2.20
CA LYS A 62 -17.15 -25.15 2.77
C LYS A 62 -18.14 -23.99 2.70
N LEU A 63 -17.66 -22.77 2.44
CA LEU A 63 -18.48 -21.56 2.40
C LEU A 63 -19.11 -21.35 1.03
N SER A 64 -20.25 -20.64 0.99
CA SER A 64 -20.88 -20.26 -0.27
C SER A 64 -19.96 -19.37 -1.09
N THR A 65 -19.77 -19.71 -2.36
CA THR A 65 -18.88 -18.98 -3.26
C THR A 65 -19.64 -18.06 -4.21
N VAL A 66 -18.91 -17.07 -4.72
CA VAL A 66 -19.32 -16.27 -5.87
C VAL A 66 -18.26 -16.41 -6.96
N THR A 67 -18.70 -16.25 -8.21
CA THR A 67 -17.79 -15.98 -9.34
C THR A 67 -17.98 -14.54 -9.78
N ARG A 68 -16.88 -13.79 -9.89
CA ARG A 68 -16.89 -12.40 -10.38
C ARG A 68 -15.70 -12.16 -11.30
N HIS A 69 -16.00 -11.53 -12.42
CA HIS A 69 -14.99 -10.96 -13.29
C HIS A 69 -14.39 -9.70 -12.64
N ALA A 70 -13.08 -9.56 -12.71
CA ALA A 70 -12.37 -8.38 -12.23
C ALA A 70 -11.19 -8.05 -13.15
N GLU A 71 -11.00 -6.75 -13.39
CA GLU A 71 -9.80 -6.22 -14.04
C GLU A 71 -9.14 -5.15 -13.17
N ALA A 72 -7.81 -5.09 -13.21
CA ALA A 72 -7.05 -4.03 -12.55
C ALA A 72 -5.75 -3.73 -13.30
N ALA A 73 -5.32 -2.47 -13.26
CA ALA A 73 -4.00 -2.08 -13.75
C ALA A 73 -2.91 -2.41 -12.74
N ARG A 74 -1.79 -2.93 -13.24
CA ARG A 74 -0.52 -3.07 -12.53
C ARG A 74 0.27 -1.76 -12.61
N SER A 75 1.25 -1.60 -11.73
CA SER A 75 2.12 -0.40 -11.68
C SER A 75 2.99 -0.21 -12.94
N ASN A 76 3.16 -1.26 -13.75
CA ASN A 76 3.84 -1.22 -15.05
C ASN A 76 2.90 -0.89 -16.23
N GLY A 77 1.61 -0.63 -15.97
CA GLY A 77 0.60 -0.32 -16.99
C GLY A 77 -0.08 -1.53 -17.61
N GLU A 78 0.39 -2.75 -17.34
CA GLU A 78 -0.29 -3.97 -17.77
C GLU A 78 -1.62 -4.14 -17.02
N LYS A 79 -2.63 -4.68 -17.71
CA LYS A 79 -3.87 -5.08 -17.06
C LYS A 79 -3.79 -6.54 -16.62
N VAL A 80 -4.25 -6.82 -15.42
CA VAL A 80 -4.57 -8.17 -14.98
C VAL A 80 -6.09 -8.33 -15.02
N SER A 81 -6.54 -9.44 -15.58
CA SER A 81 -7.95 -9.81 -15.70
C SER A 81 -8.13 -11.21 -15.13
N VAL A 82 -9.23 -11.45 -14.41
CA VAL A 82 -9.52 -12.76 -13.81
C VAL A 82 -11.01 -12.93 -13.55
N ASP A 83 -11.53 -14.13 -13.80
CA ASP A 83 -12.79 -14.60 -13.20
C ASP A 83 -12.47 -15.32 -11.88
N ALA A 84 -12.57 -14.57 -10.78
CA ALA A 84 -12.25 -15.05 -9.44
C ALA A 84 -13.43 -15.82 -8.85
N THR A 85 -13.17 -17.01 -8.31
CA THR A 85 -14.18 -17.83 -7.62
C THR A 85 -13.71 -18.27 -6.24
N GLY A 86 -14.52 -17.95 -5.23
CA GLY A 86 -14.31 -18.24 -3.81
C GLY A 86 -15.37 -17.56 -2.95
N PRO A 87 -15.36 -17.75 -1.61
CA PRO A 87 -16.25 -17.03 -0.71
C PRO A 87 -15.91 -15.54 -0.66
N LEU A 88 -16.91 -14.73 -0.33
CA LEU A 88 -16.65 -13.35 0.08
C LEU A 88 -16.01 -13.34 1.47
N LEU A 89 -15.16 -12.35 1.73
CA LEU A 89 -14.62 -12.12 3.07
C LEU A 89 -15.74 -11.94 4.11
N ASP A 90 -16.80 -11.20 3.76
CA ASP A 90 -17.99 -11.08 4.61
C ASP A 90 -18.68 -12.44 4.87
N THR A 91 -18.70 -13.37 3.92
CA THR A 91 -19.24 -14.72 4.16
C THR A 91 -18.40 -15.47 5.20
N PHE A 92 -17.08 -15.33 5.15
CA PHE A 92 -16.20 -15.88 6.19
C PHE A 92 -16.46 -15.22 7.55
N LEU A 93 -16.52 -13.88 7.59
CA LEU A 93 -16.70 -13.10 8.82
C LEU A 93 -18.04 -13.28 9.51
N GLN A 94 -19.11 -13.55 8.75
CA GLN A 94 -20.44 -13.81 9.28
C GLN A 94 -20.49 -14.99 10.27
N GLN A 95 -19.61 -15.98 10.11
CA GLN A 95 -19.47 -17.10 11.05
C GLN A 95 -19.08 -16.65 12.46
N TYR A 96 -18.50 -15.44 12.58
CA TYR A 96 -18.06 -14.81 13.81
C TYR A 96 -18.94 -13.62 14.21
N GLY A 97 -20.08 -13.42 13.53
CA GLY A 97 -20.97 -12.30 13.77
C GLY A 97 -20.36 -10.93 13.41
N LYS A 98 -19.45 -10.90 12.43
CA LYS A 98 -18.73 -9.69 11.99
C LYS A 98 -18.98 -9.37 10.52
N SER A 99 -18.72 -8.12 10.16
CA SER A 99 -18.54 -7.66 8.78
C SER A 99 -17.16 -7.06 8.58
N GLN A 100 -16.67 -7.05 7.34
CA GLN A 100 -15.43 -6.35 6.99
C GLN A 100 -15.47 -4.85 7.33
N LYS A 101 -16.67 -4.26 7.46
CA LYS A 101 -16.89 -2.86 7.86
C LYS A 101 -16.67 -2.59 9.35
N ASP A 102 -16.59 -3.64 10.17
CA ASP A 102 -16.32 -3.51 11.60
C ASP A 102 -14.85 -3.21 11.89
N PHE A 103 -14.00 -3.27 10.87
CA PHE A 103 -12.55 -3.09 10.97
C PHE A 103 -12.14 -1.78 10.29
N SER A 104 -11.17 -1.08 10.88
CA SER A 104 -10.60 0.12 10.26
C SER A 104 -9.61 -0.24 9.16
N ARG A 105 -9.09 -1.46 9.18
CA ARG A 105 -8.23 -2.04 8.16
C ARG A 105 -8.17 -3.55 8.27
N ILE A 106 -7.91 -4.22 7.15
CA ILE A 106 -7.63 -5.65 7.10
C ILE A 106 -6.34 -5.84 6.32
N ARG A 107 -5.34 -6.47 6.93
CA ARG A 107 -4.04 -6.71 6.31
C ARG A 107 -3.94 -8.15 5.82
N PHE A 108 -3.55 -8.28 4.57
CA PHE A 108 -3.28 -9.57 3.95
C PHE A 108 -1.78 -9.74 3.79
N THR A 109 -1.26 -10.88 4.24
CA THR A 109 0.15 -11.23 4.13
C THR A 109 0.31 -12.55 3.37
N ALA A 110 1.19 -12.52 2.38
CA ALA A 110 1.53 -13.57 1.45
C ALA A 110 2.74 -14.40 1.90
N LYS A 111 2.94 -15.58 1.29
CA LYS A 111 4.10 -16.46 1.57
C LYS A 111 5.44 -15.77 1.29
N ASP A 112 5.48 -14.93 0.27
CA ASP A 112 6.65 -14.16 -0.15
C ASP A 112 6.89 -12.88 0.70
N GLN A 113 6.20 -12.77 1.84
CA GLN A 113 6.23 -11.62 2.75
C GLN A 113 5.58 -10.35 2.17
N TYR A 114 4.95 -10.42 0.99
CA TYR A 114 4.15 -9.30 0.50
C TYR A 114 3.00 -9.03 1.48
N SER A 115 2.91 -7.80 1.96
CA SER A 115 1.85 -7.38 2.87
C SER A 115 1.21 -6.08 2.42
N ILE A 116 -0.11 -6.02 2.51
CA ILE A 116 -0.88 -4.81 2.24
C ILE A 116 -2.10 -4.72 3.16
N ALA A 117 -2.30 -3.54 3.74
CA ALA A 117 -3.51 -3.20 4.48
C ALA A 117 -4.56 -2.60 3.54
N VAL A 118 -5.74 -3.21 3.52
CA VAL A 118 -6.93 -2.67 2.87
C VAL A 118 -7.57 -1.63 3.79
N PRO A 119 -7.69 -0.37 3.35
CA PRO A 119 -8.22 0.72 4.19
C PRO A 119 -9.75 0.66 4.34
N SER A 120 -10.26 1.31 5.38
CA SER A 120 -11.69 1.32 5.75
C SER A 120 -12.63 1.78 4.62
N ASP A 121 -12.21 2.72 3.78
CA ASP A 121 -13.00 3.18 2.64
C ASP A 121 -13.17 2.07 1.58
N VAL A 122 -12.13 1.28 1.33
CA VAL A 122 -12.22 0.09 0.47
C VAL A 122 -13.09 -0.98 1.14
N LEU A 123 -12.88 -1.24 2.43
CA LEU A 123 -13.70 -2.20 3.20
C LEU A 123 -15.18 -1.82 3.23
N ALA A 124 -15.51 -0.53 3.26
CA ALA A 124 -16.89 -0.06 3.25
C ALA A 124 -17.59 -0.23 1.90
N ASN A 125 -16.83 -0.16 0.79
CA ASN A 125 -17.37 0.06 -0.55
C ASN A 125 -17.09 -1.09 -1.55
N ARG A 126 -16.20 -2.04 -1.22
CA ARG A 126 -15.80 -3.12 -2.15
C ARG A 126 -16.05 -4.49 -1.55
N GLN A 127 -16.40 -5.44 -2.40
CA GLN A 127 -16.43 -6.86 -2.03
C GLN A 127 -15.02 -7.44 -2.15
N ILE A 128 -14.61 -8.24 -1.16
CA ILE A 128 -13.34 -8.95 -1.17
C ILE A 128 -13.62 -10.43 -1.40
N ILE A 129 -13.00 -11.03 -2.41
CA ILE A 129 -13.14 -12.44 -2.76
C ILE A 129 -11.88 -13.18 -2.30
N LEU A 130 -12.06 -14.21 -1.47
CA LEU A 130 -11.00 -15.12 -1.07
C LEU A 130 -10.94 -16.27 -2.08
N SER A 131 -10.35 -16.00 -3.25
CA SER A 131 -10.42 -16.86 -4.42
C SER A 131 -9.48 -18.06 -4.30
N TYR A 132 -9.95 -19.23 -4.70
CA TYR A 132 -9.13 -20.45 -4.87
C TYR A 132 -9.30 -21.09 -6.27
N ILE A 133 -10.06 -20.40 -7.13
CA ILE A 133 -10.23 -20.72 -8.56
C ILE A 133 -10.06 -19.43 -9.37
N SER A 134 -9.33 -19.52 -10.48
CA SER A 134 -9.12 -18.46 -11.47
C SER A 134 -9.56 -18.99 -12.82
N ASP A 135 -10.49 -18.29 -13.48
CA ASP A 135 -10.89 -18.60 -14.87
C ASP A 135 -11.38 -20.05 -15.03
N GLY A 136 -12.16 -20.52 -14.04
CA GLY A 136 -12.73 -21.86 -13.99
C GLY A 136 -11.74 -22.99 -13.65
N LYS A 137 -10.48 -22.66 -13.34
CA LYS A 137 -9.42 -23.62 -12.98
C LYS A 137 -8.90 -23.37 -11.56
N PRO A 138 -8.38 -24.41 -10.87
CA PRO A 138 -7.64 -24.21 -9.63
C PRO A 138 -6.49 -23.20 -9.82
N LEU A 139 -6.14 -22.48 -8.76
CA LEU A 139 -4.97 -21.58 -8.79
C LEU A 139 -3.69 -22.34 -9.16
N GLU A 140 -2.78 -21.66 -9.85
CA GLU A 140 -1.41 -22.13 -10.04
C GLU A 140 -0.64 -22.14 -8.71
N ASP A 141 0.37 -22.99 -8.60
CA ASP A 141 1.10 -23.26 -7.35
C ASP A 141 1.65 -21.97 -6.68
N ASP A 142 2.09 -21.00 -7.47
CA ASP A 142 2.63 -19.72 -6.97
C ASP A 142 1.54 -18.78 -6.40
N MET A 143 0.27 -19.08 -6.63
CA MET A 143 -0.89 -18.33 -6.13
C MET A 143 -1.64 -19.06 -5.00
N GLN A 144 -1.32 -20.32 -4.73
CA GLN A 144 -1.94 -21.14 -3.68
C GLN A 144 -1.52 -20.68 -2.26
N PRO A 145 -2.38 -20.83 -1.23
CA PRO A 145 -3.69 -21.48 -1.29
C PRO A 145 -4.83 -20.56 -1.70
N VAL A 146 -4.70 -19.25 -1.45
CA VAL A 146 -5.75 -18.26 -1.67
C VAL A 146 -5.16 -17.05 -2.38
N ARG A 147 -5.91 -16.57 -3.38
CA ARG A 147 -5.71 -15.26 -4.01
C ARG A 147 -6.83 -14.33 -3.59
N VAL A 148 -6.49 -13.26 -2.89
CA VAL A 148 -7.40 -12.15 -2.62
C VAL A 148 -7.66 -11.41 -3.92
N VAL A 149 -8.92 -11.10 -4.22
CA VAL A 149 -9.32 -10.28 -5.37
C VAL A 149 -10.33 -9.24 -4.90
N ILE A 150 -10.06 -7.96 -5.21
CA ILE A 150 -10.91 -6.83 -4.84
C ILE A 150 -11.31 -6.08 -6.12
N PRO A 151 -12.44 -6.43 -6.75
CA PRO A 151 -12.88 -5.79 -7.98
C PRO A 151 -13.02 -4.27 -7.81
N GLY A 152 -12.54 -3.52 -8.80
CA GLY A 152 -12.56 -2.05 -8.79
C GLY A 152 -11.38 -1.39 -8.08
N GLU A 153 -10.46 -2.17 -7.50
CA GLU A 153 -9.25 -1.67 -6.84
C GLU A 153 -7.97 -2.02 -7.60
N ARG A 154 -6.88 -1.30 -7.29
CA ARG A 154 -5.56 -1.53 -7.90
C ARG A 154 -5.09 -2.98 -7.67
N ALA A 155 -4.41 -3.57 -8.66
CA ALA A 155 -3.98 -4.98 -8.63
C ALA A 155 -3.07 -5.33 -7.45
N MET A 156 -2.45 -4.34 -6.81
CA MET A 156 -1.65 -4.53 -5.61
C MET A 156 -2.46 -5.06 -4.41
N TYR A 157 -3.75 -4.73 -4.30
CA TYR A 157 -4.59 -5.31 -3.25
C TYR A 157 -4.96 -6.77 -3.53
N TRP A 158 -4.62 -7.30 -4.71
CA TRP A 158 -4.97 -8.66 -5.11
C TRP A 158 -3.85 -9.64 -4.73
N VAL A 159 -3.76 -9.89 -3.43
CA VAL A 159 -2.70 -10.69 -2.80
C VAL A 159 -2.76 -12.13 -3.29
N ARG A 160 -1.68 -12.61 -3.89
CA ARG A 160 -1.50 -14.03 -4.24
C ARG A 160 -0.94 -14.78 -3.03
N ASN A 161 -1.11 -16.11 -2.98
CA ASN A 161 -0.54 -17.00 -1.97
C ASN A 161 -0.69 -16.51 -0.51
N MET A 162 -1.88 -15.97 -0.20
CA MET A 162 -2.19 -15.42 1.12
C MET A 162 -2.15 -16.50 2.20
N ILE A 163 -1.47 -16.22 3.30
CA ILE A 163 -1.33 -17.11 4.47
C ILE A 163 -1.71 -16.45 5.79
N ARG A 164 -2.00 -15.15 5.81
CA ARG A 164 -2.39 -14.46 7.02
C ARG A 164 -3.35 -13.31 6.74
N MET A 165 -4.34 -13.17 7.62
CA MET A 165 -5.29 -12.06 7.68
C MET A 165 -5.22 -11.44 9.08
N ASP A 166 -4.86 -10.16 9.16
CA ASP A 166 -4.92 -9.38 10.39
C ASP A 166 -6.10 -8.41 10.33
N PHE A 167 -7.03 -8.57 11.27
CA PHE A 167 -8.22 -7.75 11.40
C PHE A 167 -7.98 -6.71 12.48
N GLU A 168 -7.80 -5.45 12.09
CA GLU A 168 -7.40 -4.39 13.03
C GLU A 168 -8.58 -3.45 13.30
N THR A 169 -8.85 -3.21 14.58
CA THR A 169 -9.88 -2.28 15.06
C THR A 169 -9.24 -1.08 15.75
N GLY A 170 -9.81 0.12 15.57
CA GLY A 170 -9.30 1.35 16.17
C GLY A 170 -9.40 2.53 15.22
N GLY A 171 -9.49 3.74 15.77
CA GLY A 171 -9.59 4.97 14.99
C GLY A 171 -8.33 5.25 14.16
N ASP A 172 -8.48 6.16 13.19
CA ASP A 172 -7.33 6.76 12.52
C ASP A 172 -6.36 7.35 13.56
N GLN A 173 -5.06 7.34 13.25
CA GLN A 173 -4.03 7.93 14.11
C GLN A 173 -4.41 9.36 14.49
N GLU A 174 -4.01 9.81 15.69
CA GLU A 174 -4.19 11.22 16.06
C GLU A 174 -3.66 12.12 14.94
N PRO A 175 -4.40 13.20 14.58
CA PRO A 175 -4.01 14.03 13.46
C PRO A 175 -2.62 14.61 13.72
N PRO A 176 -1.76 14.71 12.69
CA PRO A 176 -0.45 15.30 12.87
C PRO A 176 -0.55 16.72 13.41
N ASN A 177 0.34 17.08 14.32
CA ASN A 177 0.53 18.46 14.77
C ASN A 177 1.85 19.06 14.27
N LYS A 178 2.70 18.23 13.64
CA LYS A 178 4.02 18.62 13.16
C LYS A 178 4.27 18.14 11.73
N VAL A 179 4.87 19.00 10.92
CA VAL A 179 5.44 18.67 9.61
C VAL A 179 6.94 18.80 9.68
N VAL A 180 7.67 17.83 9.13
CA VAL A 180 9.11 17.86 8.91
C VAL A 180 9.38 17.69 7.42
N PHE A 181 10.21 18.56 6.84
CA PHE A 181 10.53 18.51 5.42
C PHE A 181 11.69 17.56 5.14
N LEU A 182 11.46 16.59 4.26
CA LEU A 182 12.41 15.51 3.98
C LEU A 182 13.74 16.07 3.44
N GLU A 183 13.69 17.04 2.54
CA GLU A 183 14.87 17.65 1.91
C GLU A 183 15.84 18.28 2.91
N THR A 184 15.30 18.92 3.94
CA THR A 184 16.10 19.54 5.01
C THR A 184 16.50 18.51 6.07
N ALA A 185 15.61 17.57 6.38
CA ALA A 185 15.87 16.53 7.37
C ALA A 185 17.03 15.61 6.97
N VAL A 186 17.08 15.18 5.70
CA VAL A 186 18.09 14.21 5.20
C VAL A 186 19.52 14.74 5.25
N GLN A 187 19.71 16.06 5.23
CA GLN A 187 21.03 16.70 5.36
C GLN A 187 21.65 16.49 6.74
N ASN A 188 20.79 16.22 7.73
CA ASN A 188 21.16 16.06 9.14
C ASN A 188 21.07 14.59 9.60
N LEU A 189 20.98 13.64 8.67
CA LEU A 189 20.90 12.21 8.94
C LEU A 189 22.06 11.47 8.28
N PRO A 190 22.50 10.32 8.83
CA PRO A 190 23.42 9.44 8.15
C PRO A 190 22.86 9.01 6.79
N GLN A 191 23.60 9.28 5.72
CA GLN A 191 23.29 8.81 4.38
C GLN A 191 24.24 7.68 4.02
N GLN A 192 23.71 6.63 3.42
CA GLN A 192 24.49 5.48 2.97
C GLN A 192 24.24 5.22 1.49
N ASP A 193 25.24 4.59 0.86
CA ASP A 193 25.07 4.02 -0.46
C ASP A 193 24.05 2.87 -0.40
N TYR A 194 23.19 2.84 -1.41
CA TYR A 194 22.18 1.83 -1.60
C TYR A 194 22.30 1.30 -3.03
N GLU A 195 22.78 0.06 -3.14
CA GLU A 195 22.89 -0.63 -4.42
C GLU A 195 21.49 -1.04 -4.89
N TYR A 196 21.09 -0.52 -6.04
CA TYR A 196 19.81 -0.84 -6.67
C TYR A 196 20.02 -1.07 -8.16
N PHE A 197 20.00 -2.35 -8.56
CA PHE A 197 20.35 -2.79 -9.92
C PHE A 197 21.71 -2.20 -10.36
N ASP A 198 21.75 -1.49 -11.47
CA ASP A 198 22.97 -0.94 -12.07
C ASP A 198 23.31 0.47 -11.54
N SER A 199 22.72 0.90 -10.42
CA SER A 199 22.92 2.22 -9.82
C SER A 199 23.23 2.15 -8.34
N VAL A 200 24.11 3.04 -7.89
CA VAL A 200 24.38 3.31 -6.48
C VAL A 200 23.74 4.65 -6.13
N ASP A 201 22.67 4.61 -5.36
CA ASP A 201 21.93 5.79 -4.91
C ASP A 201 22.21 6.08 -3.43
N LYS A 202 21.82 7.25 -2.94
CA LYS A 202 21.84 7.58 -1.51
C LYS A 202 20.50 7.24 -0.87
N ALA A 203 20.57 6.69 0.33
CA ALA A 203 19.41 6.40 1.16
C ALA A 203 19.66 6.77 2.63
N ILE A 204 18.57 7.07 3.34
CA ILE A 204 18.53 7.19 4.79
C ILE A 204 17.76 6.01 5.38
N LYS A 205 18.07 5.64 6.62
CA LYS A 205 17.22 4.70 7.37
C LYS A 205 16.03 5.46 7.94
N THR A 206 14.85 4.84 7.86
CA THR A 206 13.63 5.38 8.46
C THR A 206 13.72 5.44 9.98
N ILE A 207 14.43 4.52 10.63
CA ILE A 207 14.65 4.56 12.09
C ILE A 207 15.41 5.82 12.52
N ASP A 208 16.41 6.27 11.75
CA ASP A 208 17.18 7.47 12.07
C ASP A 208 16.30 8.73 11.91
N LEU A 209 15.47 8.74 10.87
CA LEU A 209 14.48 9.79 10.62
C LEU A 209 13.47 9.90 11.77
N VAL A 210 12.85 8.78 12.18
CA VAL A 210 11.88 8.76 13.28
C VAL A 210 12.55 9.11 14.59
N THR A 211 13.70 8.53 14.91
CA THR A 211 14.45 8.81 16.15
C THR A 211 14.76 10.29 16.31
N LYS A 212 15.07 10.98 15.21
CA LYS A 212 15.44 12.40 15.25
C LYS A 212 14.24 13.35 15.24
N TYR A 213 13.16 12.99 14.57
CA TYR A 213 12.10 13.95 14.21
C TYR A 213 10.69 13.59 14.70
N ALA A 214 10.49 12.40 15.24
CA ALA A 214 9.23 11.92 15.81
C ALA A 214 9.47 11.16 17.13
N ASP A 215 8.40 10.72 17.80
CA ASP A 215 8.54 9.88 18.99
C ASP A 215 8.60 8.40 18.61
N ILE A 216 9.80 7.85 18.49
CA ILE A 216 10.00 6.42 18.19
C ILE A 216 9.34 5.50 19.25
N ASN A 217 9.19 5.97 20.49
CA ASN A 217 8.64 5.20 21.60
C ASN A 217 7.12 5.33 21.74
N ASP A 218 6.47 6.13 20.88
CA ASP A 218 5.02 6.23 20.87
C ASP A 218 4.40 4.85 20.61
N SER A 219 3.75 4.32 21.65
CA SER A 219 3.11 3.01 21.65
C SER A 219 1.75 3.01 20.96
N SER A 220 1.17 4.19 20.68
CA SER A 220 -0.06 4.33 19.91
C SER A 220 0.16 4.12 18.40
N VAL A 221 1.42 4.21 17.95
CA VAL A 221 1.79 3.98 16.54
C VAL A 221 1.87 2.49 16.25
N ALA A 222 0.73 1.90 15.91
CA ALA A 222 0.67 0.55 15.35
C ALA A 222 0.98 0.55 13.84
N ASN A 223 0.53 1.59 13.14
CA ASN A 223 0.62 1.72 11.70
C ASN A 223 1.18 3.08 11.29
N VAL A 224 1.96 3.08 10.22
CA VAL A 224 2.55 4.26 9.58
C VAL A 224 1.84 4.46 8.24
N PHE A 225 1.25 5.62 8.05
CA PHE A 225 0.56 5.95 6.80
C PHE A 225 1.57 6.54 5.81
N LEU A 226 1.49 6.11 4.55
CA LEU A 226 2.34 6.59 3.46
C LEU A 226 1.45 6.99 2.28
N LYS A 227 1.74 8.15 1.68
CA LYS A 227 1.11 8.59 0.43
C LYS A 227 2.18 8.90 -0.62
N ALA A 228 1.95 8.45 -1.84
CA ALA A 228 2.74 8.81 -3.01
C ALA A 228 2.03 9.87 -3.87
N SER A 229 2.80 10.54 -4.71
CA SER A 229 2.34 11.60 -5.62
C SER A 229 1.36 11.12 -6.69
N ASP A 230 1.38 9.82 -7.03
CA ASP A 230 0.39 9.18 -7.92
C ASP A 230 -0.97 8.88 -7.23
N GLY A 231 -1.14 9.37 -6.00
CA GLY A 231 -2.32 9.17 -5.17
C GLY A 231 -2.40 7.81 -4.47
N LEU A 232 -1.40 6.93 -4.62
CA LEU A 232 -1.34 5.69 -3.86
C LEU A 232 -1.23 6.00 -2.36
N GLN A 233 -2.06 5.32 -1.57
CA GLN A 233 -2.04 5.37 -0.12
C GLN A 233 -1.83 3.96 0.44
N LYS A 234 -0.95 3.81 1.42
CA LYS A 234 -0.69 2.53 2.10
C LYS A 234 -0.50 2.74 3.59
N ASN A 235 -0.84 1.72 4.36
CA ASN A 235 -0.45 1.61 5.77
C ASN A 235 0.58 0.51 5.92
N GLU A 236 1.73 0.84 6.51
CA GLU A 236 2.79 -0.10 6.86
C GLU A 236 2.81 -0.32 8.37
N THR A 237 3.26 -1.47 8.84
CA THR A 237 3.47 -1.70 10.27
C THR A 237 4.64 -0.84 10.77
N LYS A 238 4.60 -0.41 12.04
CA LYS A 238 5.73 0.30 12.67
C LYS A 238 7.05 -0.44 12.52
N ALA A 239 7.05 -1.76 12.74
CA ALA A 239 8.26 -2.59 12.63
C ALA A 239 8.84 -2.59 11.21
N ASN A 240 7.99 -2.84 10.20
CA ASN A 240 8.41 -2.80 8.80
C ASN A 240 8.93 -1.43 8.42
N PHE A 241 8.18 -0.36 8.76
CA PHE A 241 8.60 1.00 8.46
C PHE A 241 9.98 1.30 9.04
N LEU A 242 10.23 1.02 10.33
CA LEU A 242 11.51 1.29 10.99
C LEU A 242 12.68 0.42 10.48
N SER A 243 12.40 -0.75 9.89
CA SER A 243 13.43 -1.62 9.30
C SER A 243 13.84 -1.22 7.87
N ALA A 244 13.19 -0.21 7.29
CA ALA A 244 13.30 0.14 5.88
C ALA A 244 14.20 1.37 5.64
N PHE A 245 14.25 1.76 4.36
CA PHE A 245 15.02 2.89 3.87
C PHE A 245 14.12 3.83 3.06
N ILE A 246 14.50 5.10 3.03
CA ILE A 246 14.04 6.04 2.01
C ILE A 246 15.25 6.36 1.13
N LYS A 247 15.20 5.92 -0.12
CA LYS A 247 16.15 6.32 -1.15
C LYS A 247 15.83 7.75 -1.58
N ILE A 248 16.83 8.63 -1.53
CA ILE A 248 16.68 10.08 -1.72
C ILE A 248 17.34 10.60 -3.00
N THR A 249 18.08 9.77 -3.73
CA THR A 249 18.62 10.11 -5.05
C THR A 249 18.28 9.03 -6.08
N GLY A 250 18.49 9.37 -7.35
CA GLY A 250 18.30 8.44 -8.46
C GLY A 250 16.86 8.34 -8.94
N LYS A 251 16.62 7.40 -9.86
CA LYS A 251 15.30 7.22 -10.48
C LYS A 251 14.28 6.83 -9.41
N GLU A 252 13.07 7.39 -9.49
CA GLU A 252 11.95 7.13 -8.57
C GLU A 252 12.12 7.64 -7.12
N ALA A 253 13.19 8.37 -6.82
CA ALA A 253 13.34 9.02 -5.51
C ALA A 253 12.33 10.18 -5.33
N PRO A 254 11.81 10.40 -4.12
CA PRO A 254 12.03 9.59 -2.92
C PRO A 254 11.29 8.24 -2.99
N LYS A 255 11.99 7.16 -2.62
CA LYS A 255 11.45 5.80 -2.68
C LYS A 255 11.58 5.06 -1.35
N PHE A 256 10.45 4.68 -0.77
CA PHE A 256 10.41 3.79 0.39
C PHE A 256 10.60 2.33 -0.05
N LEU A 257 11.57 1.63 0.54
CA LEU A 257 11.93 0.27 0.18
C LEU A 257 12.79 -0.40 1.26
N ALA A 258 12.92 -1.72 1.19
CA ALA A 258 13.88 -2.48 1.99
C ALA A 258 14.34 -3.72 1.20
N PRO A 259 15.56 -4.25 1.45
CA PRO A 259 16.05 -5.46 0.77
C PRO A 259 15.14 -6.68 0.94
N GLN A 260 14.55 -6.82 2.13
CA GLN A 260 13.62 -7.90 2.48
C GLN A 260 12.20 -7.68 1.92
N PHE A 261 11.89 -6.50 1.39
CA PHE A 261 10.56 -6.19 0.88
C PHE A 261 10.44 -6.59 -0.59
N PRO A 262 9.42 -7.40 -0.96
CA PRO A 262 9.10 -7.63 -2.36
C PRO A 262 8.77 -6.30 -3.05
N GLN A 263 8.99 -6.23 -4.38
CA GLN A 263 8.88 -5.00 -5.16
C GLN A 263 7.52 -4.29 -4.99
N GLY A 264 6.43 -5.04 -4.81
CA GLY A 264 5.09 -4.46 -4.60
C GLY A 264 4.93 -3.70 -3.28
N MET A 265 5.84 -3.89 -2.32
CA MET A 265 5.86 -3.14 -1.06
C MET A 265 6.58 -1.80 -1.19
N HIS A 266 7.37 -1.61 -2.25
CA HIS A 266 8.08 -0.35 -2.47
C HIS A 266 7.12 0.75 -2.90
N ILE A 267 7.38 1.98 -2.46
CA ILE A 267 6.58 3.16 -2.80
C ILE A 267 7.51 4.19 -3.41
N ARG A 268 7.30 4.53 -4.69
CA ARG A 268 8.02 5.60 -5.41
C ARG A 268 7.26 6.92 -5.33
N GLY A 269 7.97 8.03 -5.50
CA GLY A 269 7.37 9.37 -5.44
C GLY A 269 6.68 9.59 -4.09
N LEU A 270 7.36 9.21 -3.01
CA LEU A 270 6.83 9.32 -1.65
C LEU A 270 6.56 10.78 -1.31
N LEU A 271 5.29 11.17 -1.26
CA LEU A 271 4.86 12.54 -1.01
C LEU A 271 4.90 12.86 0.49
N TYR A 272 4.32 12.01 1.33
CA TYR A 272 4.46 12.13 2.78
C TYR A 272 4.25 10.82 3.52
N VAL A 273 4.76 10.80 4.75
CA VAL A 273 4.58 9.75 5.76
C VAL A 273 3.95 10.37 7.01
N ILE A 274 3.03 9.68 7.66
CA ILE A 274 2.54 10.03 8.99
C ILE A 274 2.99 8.95 9.97
N TYR A 275 3.79 9.35 10.96
CA TYR A 275 4.25 8.53 12.07
C TYR A 275 3.83 9.22 13.38
N GLY A 276 2.83 8.66 14.07
CA GLY A 276 2.19 9.33 15.20
C GLY A 276 1.66 10.71 14.79
N GLN A 277 1.98 11.73 15.58
CA GLN A 277 1.60 13.13 15.27
C GLN A 277 2.60 13.88 14.36
N THR A 278 3.61 13.21 13.80
CA THR A 278 4.58 13.81 12.89
C THR A 278 4.32 13.38 11.44
N ALA A 279 4.07 14.35 10.57
CA ALA A 279 4.11 14.17 9.13
C ALA A 279 5.52 14.48 8.59
N ILE A 280 6.12 13.56 7.85
CA ILE A 280 7.33 13.83 7.06
C ILE A 280 6.88 14.08 5.63
N PHE A 281 7.14 15.27 5.10
CA PHE A 281 6.65 15.73 3.81
C PHE A 281 7.81 15.97 2.83
N ASP A 282 7.70 15.47 1.60
CA ASP A 282 8.62 15.78 0.52
C ASP A 282 8.08 16.97 -0.28
N TYR A 283 8.77 18.11 -0.18
CA TYR A 283 8.34 19.33 -0.84
C TYR A 283 8.41 19.21 -2.37
N THR A 284 9.40 18.49 -2.89
CA THR A 284 9.66 18.36 -4.33
C THR A 284 8.54 17.59 -5.02
N GLU A 285 8.14 16.44 -4.48
CA GLU A 285 6.95 15.70 -4.90
C GLU A 285 5.69 16.54 -4.70
N GLY A 286 5.57 17.25 -3.57
CA GLY A 286 4.47 18.17 -3.31
C GLY A 286 4.34 19.26 -4.37
N ALA A 287 5.45 19.86 -4.77
CA ALA A 287 5.50 20.95 -5.75
C ALA A 287 5.14 20.48 -7.16
N ALA A 288 5.26 19.17 -7.42
CA ALA A 288 4.86 18.55 -8.69
C ALA A 288 3.35 18.23 -8.75
N CYS A 289 2.69 17.95 -7.62
CA CYS A 289 1.30 17.50 -7.60
C CYS A 289 0.31 18.44 -6.89
N ILE A 290 0.78 19.45 -6.16
CA ILE A 290 -0.05 20.43 -5.45
C ILE A 290 -0.02 21.77 -6.20
N PRO A 291 -1.17 22.45 -6.38
CA PRO A 291 -1.20 23.77 -6.99
C PRO A 291 -0.28 24.74 -6.25
N LYS A 292 0.66 25.33 -6.99
CA LYS A 292 1.52 26.40 -6.49
C LYS A 292 0.78 27.73 -6.47
N GLN A 293 1.26 28.63 -5.62
CA GLN A 293 0.82 30.01 -5.53
C GLN A 293 2.02 30.94 -5.71
N THR A 294 1.74 32.15 -6.18
CA THR A 294 2.74 33.21 -6.32
C THR A 294 2.40 34.37 -5.41
N GLU A 295 3.31 34.71 -4.51
CA GLU A 295 3.19 35.87 -3.62
C GLU A 295 4.48 36.70 -3.71
N GLU A 296 4.34 38.00 -3.97
CA GLU A 296 5.48 38.95 -4.07
C GLU A 296 6.60 38.49 -5.03
N GLY A 297 6.25 37.78 -6.11
CA GLY A 297 7.21 37.25 -7.10
C GLY A 297 7.88 35.93 -6.70
N THR A 298 7.53 35.35 -5.56
CA THR A 298 7.97 34.02 -5.12
C THR A 298 6.90 32.99 -5.45
N GLU A 299 7.26 31.91 -6.13
CA GLU A 299 6.38 30.77 -6.39
C GLU A 299 6.65 29.63 -5.40
N GLY A 300 5.60 29.05 -4.82
CA GLY A 300 5.72 27.97 -3.84
C GLY A 300 4.39 27.30 -3.50
N ILE A 301 4.39 26.45 -2.48
CA ILE A 301 3.18 25.81 -1.96
C ILE A 301 2.70 26.60 -0.74
N ALA A 302 1.42 26.97 -0.72
CA ALA A 302 0.84 27.56 0.48
C ALA A 302 0.89 26.57 1.64
N PHE A 303 1.33 27.00 2.82
CA PHE A 303 1.48 26.10 3.97
C PHE A 303 0.14 25.44 4.36
N SER A 304 -0.98 26.14 4.15
CA SER A 304 -2.34 25.61 4.33
C SER A 304 -2.67 24.43 3.42
N GLN A 305 -2.08 24.35 2.21
CA GLN A 305 -2.24 23.19 1.34
C GLN A 305 -1.50 21.98 1.89
N ILE A 306 -0.31 22.16 2.48
CA ILE A 306 0.41 21.08 3.14
C ILE A 306 -0.43 20.54 4.30
N PHE A 307 -1.01 21.43 5.11
CA PHE A 307 -1.88 21.06 6.23
C PHE A 307 -3.09 20.25 5.77
N LYS A 308 -3.72 20.68 4.67
CA LYS A 308 -4.83 19.94 4.06
C LYS A 308 -4.39 18.55 3.56
N GLN A 309 -3.18 18.41 3.00
CA GLN A 309 -2.69 17.14 2.50
C GLN A 309 -2.39 16.15 3.62
N THR A 310 -1.68 16.60 4.65
CA THR A 310 -1.20 15.73 5.74
C THR A 310 -2.21 15.61 6.88
N GLY A 311 -3.32 16.36 6.83
CA GLY A 311 -4.37 16.31 7.85
C GLY A 311 -4.01 17.03 9.14
N LEU A 312 -3.09 18.01 9.13
CA LEU A 312 -2.83 18.80 10.33
C LEU A 312 -4.08 19.56 10.75
N THR A 313 -4.39 19.46 12.04
CA THR A 313 -5.35 20.34 12.69
C THR A 313 -4.73 21.72 12.85
N GLY A 314 -5.44 22.76 12.39
CA GLY A 314 -5.02 24.14 12.61
C GLY A 314 -4.97 24.50 14.10
N GLY A 315 -4.15 25.48 14.45
CA GLY A 315 -4.02 26.02 15.81
C GLY A 315 -3.95 27.54 15.82
N SER A 316 -3.80 28.11 17.02
CA SER A 316 -3.69 29.56 17.18
C SER A 316 -2.27 30.09 16.88
N LYS A 317 -1.27 29.21 16.99
CA LYS A 317 0.16 29.52 16.84
C LYS A 317 0.88 28.40 16.10
N TYR A 318 1.91 28.79 15.36
CA TYR A 318 2.73 27.91 14.55
C TYR A 318 4.20 28.21 14.79
N GLN A 319 4.97 27.18 15.15
CA GLN A 319 6.42 27.26 15.29
C GLN A 319 7.08 26.80 13.99
N PHE A 320 7.88 27.68 13.40
CA PHE A 320 8.70 27.37 12.23
C PHE A 320 10.15 27.24 12.67
N THR A 321 10.78 26.10 12.37
CA THR A 321 12.14 25.80 12.80
C THR A 321 13.04 25.58 11.59
N SER A 322 14.22 26.20 11.57
CA SER A 322 15.25 26.01 10.56
C SER A 322 16.18 24.85 10.91
N ALA A 323 16.99 24.42 9.94
CA ALA A 323 17.95 23.32 10.07
C ALA A 323 18.96 23.50 11.21
N ASP A 324 19.32 24.76 11.54
CA ASP A 324 20.23 25.11 12.64
C ASP A 324 19.54 25.18 14.01
N GLY A 325 18.24 24.88 14.08
CA GLY A 325 17.45 24.87 15.31
C GLY A 325 16.91 26.23 15.74
N LYS A 326 17.18 27.31 15.00
CA LYS A 326 16.48 28.59 15.24
C LYS A 326 15.00 28.42 14.91
N SER A 327 14.15 29.14 15.63
CA SER A 327 12.72 29.11 15.37
C SER A 327 12.06 30.46 15.58
N ILE A 328 10.95 30.65 14.88
CA ILE A 328 10.01 31.75 15.10
C ILE A 328 8.63 31.16 15.38
N VAL A 329 7.85 31.85 16.22
CA VAL A 329 6.45 31.49 16.49
C VAL A 329 5.57 32.57 15.90
N LEU A 330 4.63 32.18 15.05
CA LEU A 330 3.69 33.07 14.37
C LEU A 330 2.25 32.75 14.78
N THR A 331 1.47 33.79 15.04
CA THR A 331 0.02 33.66 15.22
C THR A 331 -0.70 33.68 13.86
N ILE A 332 -1.99 33.35 13.84
CA ILE A 332 -2.84 33.53 12.65
C ILE A 332 -2.77 34.98 12.13
N THR A 333 -2.71 35.97 13.02
CA THR A 333 -2.59 37.38 12.64
C THR A 333 -1.27 37.67 11.93
N ASP A 334 -0.16 37.09 12.39
CA ASP A 334 1.17 37.29 11.77
C ASP A 334 1.26 36.68 10.37
N LEU A 335 0.48 35.63 10.11
CA LEU A 335 0.40 35.00 8.79
C LEU A 335 -0.35 35.86 7.76
N GLY A 336 -1.18 36.82 8.16
CA GLY A 336 -1.85 37.72 7.21
C GLY A 336 -2.70 36.97 6.18
N SER A 337 -2.38 37.12 4.88
CA SER A 337 -3.07 36.40 3.78
C SER A 337 -2.70 34.92 3.68
N GLY A 338 -1.67 34.48 4.41
CA GLY A 338 -1.17 33.11 4.38
C GLY A 338 0.35 33.05 4.47
N GLY A 339 0.91 31.91 4.12
CA GLY A 339 2.35 31.74 4.08
C GLY A 339 2.73 30.74 2.99
N LEU A 340 3.89 30.99 2.40
CA LEU A 340 4.39 30.25 1.26
C LEU A 340 5.65 29.51 1.65
N ILE A 341 5.71 28.23 1.29
CA ILE A 341 6.92 27.42 1.39
C ILE A 341 7.45 27.25 -0.02
N TYR A 342 8.74 27.51 -0.22
CA TYR A 342 9.38 27.53 -1.53
C TYR A 342 10.83 27.07 -1.46
N GLN A 343 11.41 26.72 -2.60
CA GLN A 343 12.85 26.53 -2.74
C GLN A 343 13.49 27.87 -3.11
N ASN A 344 14.43 28.34 -2.30
CA ASN A 344 15.18 29.56 -2.57
C ASN A 344 16.22 29.35 -3.70
N ALA A 345 16.93 30.40 -4.07
CA ALA A 345 17.94 30.35 -5.16
C ALA A 345 19.09 29.34 -4.92
N ARG A 346 19.28 28.88 -3.67
CA ARG A 346 20.28 27.86 -3.30
C ARG A 346 19.70 26.44 -3.33
N GLY A 347 18.42 26.29 -3.67
CA GLY A 347 17.69 25.02 -3.62
C GLY A 347 17.26 24.61 -2.20
N ALA A 348 17.49 25.45 -1.19
CA ALA A 348 17.07 25.18 0.18
C ALA A 348 15.61 25.60 0.39
N LEU A 349 14.89 24.86 1.22
CA LEU A 349 13.51 25.20 1.58
C LEU A 349 13.48 26.44 2.46
N ALA A 350 12.52 27.32 2.19
CA ALA A 350 12.28 28.52 2.96
C ALA A 350 10.78 28.74 3.13
N PHE A 351 10.43 29.44 4.20
CA PHE A 351 9.09 29.94 4.45
C PHE A 351 9.07 31.47 4.37
N THR A 352 8.00 32.04 3.84
CA THR A 352 7.74 33.48 3.95
C THR A 352 6.25 33.78 4.12
N CYS A 353 5.95 34.84 4.86
CA CYS A 353 4.61 35.43 4.94
C CYS A 353 4.71 36.95 5.10
N THR A 354 3.65 37.66 4.72
CA THR A 354 3.52 39.10 4.93
C THR A 354 2.23 39.37 5.71
N GLY A 355 2.39 39.74 6.98
CA GLY A 355 1.28 40.09 7.87
C GLY A 355 1.36 41.55 8.34
N PRO A 356 0.45 41.97 9.25
CA PRO A 356 0.46 43.31 9.83
C PRO A 356 1.76 43.65 10.58
N SER A 357 2.46 42.63 11.09
CA SER A 357 3.77 42.75 11.76
C SER A 357 4.96 42.78 10.79
N GLY A 358 4.68 42.93 9.49
CA GLY A 358 5.66 42.96 8.40
C GLY A 358 5.96 41.58 7.82
N LYS A 359 6.95 41.55 6.92
CA LYS A 359 7.42 40.31 6.29
C LYS A 359 8.20 39.45 7.29
N LYS A 360 7.89 38.16 7.32
CA LYS A 360 8.62 37.13 8.07
C LYS A 360 9.22 36.12 7.09
N ASN A 361 10.37 35.58 7.45
CA ASN A 361 11.05 34.57 6.65
C ASN A 361 11.77 33.58 7.57
N VAL A 362 11.80 32.31 7.15
CA VAL A 362 12.66 31.28 7.73
C VAL A 362 13.39 30.59 6.57
N ASP A 363 14.70 30.77 6.50
CA ASP A 363 15.57 30.02 5.60
C ASP A 363 15.87 28.63 6.17
N ASP A 364 16.23 27.69 5.29
CA ASP A 364 16.59 26.32 5.64
C ASP A 364 15.49 25.64 6.49
N LEU A 365 14.23 25.83 6.09
CA LEU A 365 13.05 25.37 6.81
C LEU A 365 13.09 23.85 7.01
N LEU A 366 13.08 23.43 8.27
CA LEU A 366 13.11 22.04 8.69
C LEU A 366 11.73 21.54 9.11
N SER A 367 11.00 22.32 9.91
CA SER A 367 9.70 21.88 10.43
C SER A 367 8.73 23.00 10.72
N ILE A 368 7.45 22.65 10.74
CA ILE A 368 6.33 23.48 11.20
C ILE A 368 5.56 22.69 12.24
N GLU A 369 5.33 23.27 13.41
CA GLU A 369 4.59 22.63 14.51
C GLU A 369 3.45 23.51 14.98
N VAL A 370 2.28 22.92 15.18
CA VAL A 370 1.08 23.56 15.70
C VAL A 370 1.17 23.55 17.22
N LEU A 371 1.16 24.75 17.81
CA LEU A 371 1.20 24.91 19.25
C LEU A 371 -0.23 25.07 19.81
N PRO A 372 -0.51 24.55 21.02
CA PRO A 372 -1.79 24.71 21.70
C PRO A 372 -2.15 26.18 21.99
#